data_AF-A0A8A1LYS7-F1
#
_entry.id   AF-A0A8A1LYS7-F1
#
_cell.length_a   1.000
_cell.length_b   1.000
_cell.length_c   1.000
_cell.angle_alpha   90.00
_cell.angle_beta   90.00
_cell.angle_gamma   90.00
#
_symmetry.space_group_name_H-M   'P 1'
#
loop_
_entity.id
_entity.type
_entity.pdbx_description
1 polymer ?
#
loop_
_entity_poly.entity_id
_entity_poly.type
_entity_poly.pdbx_seq_one_letter_code
_entity_poly.pdbx_strand_id
1 'polypeptide(L)'
;MSSSHSTLDAAAIDRKARLAKLASLKRKQSEPDPNEQDGSQHTSTEGTPTDVSARYLSGRNYDPEARGPKLGFEHAPIEGQSTLEERAQKIAISTERAAKEDEEADKPIDLFKLQPKKPNWDLKRDLDEKMKIVNVRTQNAIARLVRDRIQNAQRDAKEKNNMASAEGNVDGDGQEVGIDGGALIEGIHLKERDEAEEERREREREREEDTEMG
;
A
#
# COMPACT_ATOMS: atom_id res chain seq x y z
N MET A 1 -68.62 0.30 -0.15
CA MET A 1 -67.86 -0.92 -0.50
C MET A 1 -67.30 -0.91 -1.93
N SER A 2 -67.74 -0.03 -2.84
CA SER A 2 -67.27 -0.05 -4.25
C SER A 2 -65.92 0.67 -4.51
N SER A 3 -65.48 1.57 -3.64
CA SER A 3 -64.26 2.37 -3.83
C SER A 3 -62.94 1.59 -3.61
N SER A 4 -62.94 0.55 -2.79
CA SER A 4 -61.75 -0.27 -2.56
C SER A 4 -61.39 -1.13 -3.78
N HIS A 5 -62.40 -1.60 -4.53
CA HIS A 5 -62.19 -2.39 -5.74
C HIS A 5 -61.56 -1.56 -6.86
N SER A 6 -61.99 -0.31 -7.05
CA SER A 6 -61.37 0.58 -8.04
C SER A 6 -59.90 0.89 -7.75
N THR A 7 -59.50 0.98 -6.47
CA THR A 7 -58.10 1.22 -6.08
C THR A 7 -57.23 -0.01 -6.32
N LEU A 8 -57.76 -1.22 -6.07
CA LEU A 8 -57.07 -2.47 -6.35
C LEU A 8 -56.91 -2.72 -7.86
N ASP A 9 -57.94 -2.41 -8.64
CA ASP A 9 -57.90 -2.51 -10.10
C ASP A 9 -56.88 -1.53 -10.70
N ALA A 10 -56.81 -0.30 -10.20
CA ALA A 10 -55.78 0.66 -10.59
C ALA A 10 -54.36 0.15 -10.28
N ALA A 11 -54.12 -0.39 -9.09
CA ALA A 11 -52.83 -0.95 -8.71
C ALA A 11 -52.43 -2.18 -9.55
N ALA A 12 -53.41 -3.01 -9.96
CA ALA A 12 -53.18 -4.15 -10.83
C ALA A 12 -52.77 -3.72 -12.24
N ILE A 13 -53.40 -2.67 -12.77
CA ILE A 13 -53.07 -2.07 -14.07
C ILE A 13 -51.64 -1.50 -14.04
N ASP A 14 -51.26 -0.79 -12.97
CA ASP A 14 -49.91 -0.25 -12.81
C ASP A 14 -48.84 -1.34 -12.74
N ARG A 15 -49.09 -2.43 -12.00
CA ARG A 15 -48.17 -3.58 -11.94
C ARG A 15 -48.01 -4.23 -13.31
N LYS A 16 -49.11 -4.40 -14.06
CA LYS A 16 -49.09 -4.97 -15.41
C LYS A 16 -48.28 -4.08 -16.37
N ALA A 17 -48.48 -2.77 -16.32
CA ALA A 17 -47.71 -1.81 -17.11
C ALA A 17 -46.21 -1.83 -16.75
N ARG A 18 -45.87 -1.94 -15.46
CA ARG A 18 -44.48 -2.07 -15.01
C ARG A 18 -43.82 -3.35 -15.50
N LEU A 19 -44.51 -4.49 -15.41
CA LEU A 19 -44.00 -5.77 -15.91
C LEU A 19 -43.83 -5.76 -17.44
N ALA A 20 -44.75 -5.15 -18.19
CA ALA A 20 -44.62 -4.99 -19.63
C ALA A 20 -43.39 -4.17 -20.02
N LYS A 21 -43.10 -3.06 -19.29
CA LYS A 21 -41.89 -2.25 -19.47
C LYS A 21 -40.62 -3.05 -19.16
N LEU A 22 -40.62 -3.87 -18.12
CA LEU A 22 -39.47 -4.73 -17.80
C LEU A 22 -39.28 -5.86 -18.83
N ALA A 23 -40.36 -6.41 -19.37
CA ALA A 23 -40.30 -7.44 -20.40
C ALA A 23 -39.78 -6.90 -21.74
N SER A 24 -40.10 -5.66 -22.11
CA SER A 24 -39.51 -5.04 -23.31
C SER A 24 -38.05 -4.67 -23.11
N LEU A 25 -37.65 -4.25 -21.90
CA LEU A 25 -36.24 -4.01 -21.56
C LEU A 25 -35.42 -5.31 -21.61
N LYS A 26 -35.94 -6.40 -21.02
CA LYS A 26 -35.30 -7.72 -21.10
C LYS A 26 -35.17 -8.24 -22.52
N ARG A 27 -36.14 -8.00 -23.40
CA ARG A 27 -36.06 -8.42 -24.81
C ARG A 27 -35.09 -7.57 -25.63
N LYS A 28 -34.79 -6.35 -25.19
CA LYS A 28 -33.84 -5.45 -25.85
C LYS A 28 -32.41 -5.60 -25.32
N GLN A 29 -32.23 -6.24 -24.16
CA GLN A 29 -30.99 -6.95 -23.86
C GLN A 29 -31.04 -8.28 -24.61
N SER A 30 -30.65 -8.26 -25.89
CA SER A 30 -30.19 -9.45 -26.58
C SER A 30 -29.11 -10.10 -25.71
N GLU A 31 -29.32 -11.37 -25.35
CA GLU A 31 -28.23 -12.25 -24.92
C GLU A 31 -27.07 -12.08 -25.93
N PRO A 32 -25.81 -11.95 -25.48
CA PRO A 32 -24.70 -12.06 -26.40
C PRO A 32 -24.68 -13.48 -26.97
N ASP A 33 -24.84 -13.62 -28.28
CA ASP A 33 -24.51 -14.84 -29.01
C ASP A 33 -23.10 -15.29 -28.60
N PRO A 34 -22.90 -16.50 -28.04
CA PRO A 34 -21.57 -17.00 -27.71
C PRO A 34 -20.95 -17.70 -28.93
N ASN A 35 -21.14 -17.17 -30.14
CA ASN A 35 -20.69 -17.89 -31.33
C ASN A 35 -20.30 -17.03 -32.53
N GLU A 36 -19.73 -15.84 -32.33
CA GLU A 36 -18.90 -15.23 -33.37
C GLU A 36 -17.71 -14.47 -32.74
N GLN A 37 -16.52 -14.74 -33.27
CA GLN A 37 -15.17 -14.26 -32.89
C GLN A 37 -14.50 -15.16 -31.84
N ASP A 38 -13.48 -15.94 -32.19
CA ASP A 38 -12.21 -15.42 -32.67
C ASP A 38 -11.55 -16.32 -33.73
N GLY A 39 -11.32 -15.75 -34.91
CA GLY A 39 -10.40 -16.32 -35.88
C GLY A 39 -9.01 -16.18 -35.32
N SER A 40 -8.43 -17.31 -34.91
CA SER A 40 -7.04 -17.43 -34.49
C SER A 40 -6.13 -16.59 -35.40
N GLN A 41 -5.77 -15.40 -34.91
CA GLN A 41 -4.58 -14.69 -35.33
C GLN A 41 -3.40 -15.52 -34.84
N HIS A 42 -3.05 -16.54 -35.61
CA HIS A 42 -1.70 -17.07 -35.57
C HIS A 42 -0.77 -15.92 -35.91
N THR A 43 -0.03 -15.46 -34.89
CA THR A 43 1.16 -14.65 -35.05
C THR A 43 2.07 -15.41 -36.02
N SER A 44 2.02 -14.98 -37.28
CA SER A 44 2.99 -15.39 -38.28
C SER A 44 4.27 -14.69 -37.88
N THR A 45 5.06 -15.31 -36.99
CA THR A 45 6.48 -15.02 -36.94
C THR A 45 7.00 -15.38 -38.33
N GLU A 46 7.33 -14.35 -39.11
CA GLU A 46 8.05 -14.48 -40.37
C GLU A 46 9.41 -15.12 -40.09
N GLY A 47 9.41 -16.44 -40.07
CA GLY A 47 10.59 -17.29 -40.02
C GLY A 47 10.26 -18.48 -40.89
N THR A 48 10.95 -18.61 -42.01
CA THR A 48 10.94 -19.83 -42.82
C THR A 48 11.02 -21.06 -41.90
N PRO A 49 10.17 -22.10 -42.05
CA PRO A 49 10.35 -23.31 -41.26
C PRO A 49 11.64 -23.97 -41.76
N THR A 50 12.75 -23.73 -41.06
CA THR A 50 14.02 -24.42 -41.31
C THR A 50 13.90 -25.89 -40.92
N ASP A 51 12.87 -26.26 -40.16
CA ASP A 51 12.61 -27.63 -39.76
C ASP A 51 11.53 -28.31 -40.60
N VAL A 52 11.96 -29.31 -41.34
CA VAL A 52 11.14 -30.20 -42.18
C VAL A 52 10.03 -30.86 -41.36
N SER A 53 10.27 -31.09 -40.06
CA SER A 53 9.32 -31.69 -39.13
C SER A 53 8.03 -30.88 -38.98
N ALA A 54 8.12 -29.56 -38.82
CA ALA A 54 6.97 -28.67 -38.67
C ALA A 54 6.11 -28.59 -39.94
N ARG A 55 6.71 -28.81 -41.12
CA ARG A 55 5.98 -28.76 -42.40
C ARG A 55 5.23 -30.05 -42.71
N TYR A 56 5.77 -31.22 -42.34
CA TYR A 56 5.22 -32.52 -42.74
C TYR A 56 4.61 -33.33 -41.58
N LEU A 57 4.96 -33.04 -40.32
CA LEU A 57 4.54 -33.79 -39.13
C LEU A 57 3.61 -33.02 -38.18
N SER A 58 3.34 -31.73 -38.42
CA SER A 58 2.54 -30.82 -37.56
C SER A 58 1.06 -31.19 -37.39
N GLY A 59 0.53 -32.11 -38.20
CA GLY A 59 -0.86 -32.59 -38.09
C GLY A 59 -1.01 -33.94 -37.37
N ARG A 60 0.08 -34.51 -36.83
CA ARG A 60 0.06 -35.76 -36.07
C ARG A 60 0.25 -35.47 -34.58
N ASN A 61 0.04 -36.49 -33.75
CA ASN A 61 0.41 -36.44 -32.34
C ASN A 61 1.96 -36.50 -32.21
N TYR A 62 2.63 -35.45 -32.66
CA TYR A 62 4.08 -35.30 -32.64
C TYR A 62 4.42 -33.85 -32.31
N ASP A 63 5.26 -33.66 -31.30
CA ASP A 63 5.78 -32.36 -30.93
C ASP A 63 7.15 -32.14 -31.60
N PRO A 64 7.32 -31.12 -32.46
CA PRO A 64 8.58 -30.86 -33.14
C PRO A 64 9.70 -30.43 -32.18
N GLU A 65 9.38 -29.83 -31.02
CA GLU A 65 10.36 -29.39 -30.04
C GLU A 65 10.87 -30.56 -29.20
N ALA A 66 9.96 -31.39 -28.68
CA ALA A 66 10.30 -32.58 -27.90
C ALA A 66 10.69 -33.80 -28.76
N ARG A 67 10.55 -33.69 -30.09
CA ARG A 67 10.77 -34.77 -31.07
C ARG A 67 10.11 -36.10 -30.69
N GLY A 68 8.94 -36.05 -30.09
CA GLY A 68 8.25 -37.20 -29.53
C GLY A 68 6.71 -37.09 -29.63
N PRO A 69 5.98 -38.11 -29.19
CA PRO A 69 4.52 -38.05 -29.13
C PRO A 69 4.05 -36.98 -28.14
N LYS A 70 3.12 -36.12 -28.54
CA LYS A 70 2.45 -35.14 -27.69
C LYS A 70 1.51 -35.82 -26.69
N LEU A 71 2.00 -36.00 -25.46
CA LEU A 71 1.27 -36.69 -24.42
C LEU A 71 0.35 -35.72 -23.66
N GLY A 72 -0.84 -35.47 -24.18
CA GLY A 72 -1.85 -34.67 -23.49
C GLY A 72 -1.64 -33.16 -23.61
N PHE A 73 -1.85 -32.44 -22.51
CA PHE A 73 -1.73 -30.99 -22.42
C PHE A 73 -0.45 -30.63 -21.65
N GLU A 74 0.41 -29.79 -22.24
CA GLU A 74 1.65 -29.31 -21.60
C GLU A 74 1.38 -28.42 -20.38
N HIS A 75 0.25 -27.70 -20.40
CA HIS A 75 -0.24 -26.89 -19.31
C HIS A 75 -1.56 -27.44 -18.78
N ALA A 76 -1.77 -27.34 -17.48
CA ALA A 76 -3.06 -27.69 -16.92
C ALA A 76 -4.13 -26.75 -17.52
N PRO A 77 -5.26 -27.25 -18.04
CA PRO A 77 -6.29 -26.39 -18.64
C PRO A 77 -6.88 -25.33 -17.67
N ILE A 78 -6.61 -25.48 -16.38
CA ILE A 78 -7.08 -24.62 -15.28
C ILE A 78 -6.01 -23.58 -14.90
N GLU A 79 -4.78 -23.72 -15.41
CA GLU A 79 -3.66 -22.83 -15.10
C GLU A 79 -3.96 -21.41 -15.61
N GLY A 80 -4.01 -20.45 -14.69
CA GLY A 80 -4.32 -19.04 -14.98
C GLY A 80 -5.82 -18.67 -14.99
N GLN A 81 -6.73 -19.62 -14.84
CA GLN A 81 -8.16 -19.34 -14.70
C GLN A 81 -8.57 -19.33 -13.22
N SER A 82 -9.20 -18.24 -12.77
CA SER A 82 -9.74 -18.18 -11.40
C SER A 82 -10.84 -19.24 -11.25
N THR A 83 -10.64 -20.20 -10.37
CA THR A 83 -11.63 -21.24 -10.13
C THR A 83 -12.83 -20.67 -9.36
N LEU A 84 -13.99 -21.31 -9.53
CA LEU A 84 -15.18 -20.95 -8.76
C LEU A 84 -14.93 -21.09 -7.25
N GLU A 85 -14.11 -22.06 -6.85
CA GLU A 85 -13.72 -22.30 -5.46
C GLU A 85 -12.90 -21.14 -4.89
N GLU A 86 -11.89 -20.67 -5.63
CA GLU A 86 -11.08 -19.52 -5.22
C GLU A 86 -11.93 -18.25 -5.09
N ARG A 87 -12.85 -18.03 -6.04
CA ARG A 87 -13.78 -16.90 -5.99
C ARG A 87 -14.74 -17.00 -4.80
N ALA A 88 -15.27 -18.19 -4.53
CA ALA A 88 -16.14 -18.44 -3.37
C ALA A 88 -15.41 -18.18 -2.05
N GLN A 89 -14.15 -18.61 -1.93
CA GLN A 89 -13.31 -18.37 -0.76
C GLN A 89 -13.06 -16.86 -0.54
N LYS A 90 -12.73 -16.11 -1.61
CA LYS A 90 -12.57 -14.64 -1.52
C LYS A 90 -13.84 -13.95 -1.04
N ILE A 91 -15.00 -14.38 -1.55
CA ILE A 91 -16.30 -13.85 -1.11
C ILE A 91 -16.53 -14.16 0.37
N ALA A 92 -16.32 -15.41 0.80
CA ALA A 92 -16.49 -15.81 2.20
C ALA A 92 -15.63 -14.95 3.16
N ILE A 93 -14.34 -14.77 2.84
CA ILE A 93 -13.42 -13.93 3.64
C ILE A 93 -13.92 -12.48 3.68
N SER A 94 -14.36 -11.93 2.55
CA SER A 94 -14.86 -10.56 2.49
C SER A 94 -16.14 -10.38 3.32
N THR A 95 -17.05 -11.36 3.30
CA THR A 95 -18.30 -11.32 4.06
C THR A 95 -18.06 -11.46 5.56
N GLU A 96 -17.12 -12.32 5.98
CA GLU A 96 -16.74 -12.44 7.39
C GLU A 96 -16.12 -11.16 7.92
N ARG A 97 -15.29 -10.48 7.11
CA ARG A 97 -14.68 -9.21 7.48
C ARG A 97 -15.73 -8.11 7.64
N ALA A 98 -16.63 -7.98 6.66
CA ALA A 98 -17.72 -7.03 6.72
C ALA A 98 -18.60 -7.26 7.96
N ALA A 99 -18.95 -8.53 8.24
CA ALA A 99 -19.74 -8.88 9.43
C ALA A 99 -19.03 -8.49 10.74
N LYS A 100 -17.71 -8.68 10.85
CA LYS A 100 -16.94 -8.25 12.04
C LYS A 100 -16.89 -6.73 12.19
N GLU A 101 -16.73 -6.00 11.10
CA GLU A 101 -16.73 -4.53 11.10
C GLU A 101 -18.12 -3.97 11.50
N ASP A 102 -19.19 -4.58 10.98
CA ASP A 102 -20.57 -4.24 11.36
C ASP A 102 -20.85 -4.57 12.84
N GLU A 103 -20.42 -5.73 13.34
CA GLU A 103 -20.51 -6.09 14.76
C GLU A 103 -19.73 -5.12 15.66
N GLU A 104 -18.63 -4.55 15.18
CA GLU A 104 -17.87 -3.53 15.91
C GLU A 104 -18.58 -2.17 15.94
N ALA A 105 -19.23 -1.79 14.83
CA ALA A 105 -19.99 -0.56 14.72
C ALA A 105 -21.32 -0.62 15.51
N ASP A 106 -22.00 -1.77 15.49
CA ASP A 106 -23.28 -2.01 16.14
C ASP A 106 -23.16 -2.30 17.64
N LYS A 107 -21.93 -2.40 18.18
CA LYS A 107 -21.71 -2.48 19.63
C LYS A 107 -22.34 -1.24 20.27
N PRO A 108 -23.40 -1.39 21.08
CA PRO A 108 -24.07 -0.25 21.70
C PRO A 108 -23.05 0.47 22.56
N ILE A 109 -22.84 1.76 22.27
CA ILE A 109 -21.91 2.61 23.00
C ILE A 109 -22.34 2.58 24.47
N ASP A 110 -21.50 1.99 25.32
CA ASP A 110 -21.79 1.87 26.74
C ASP A 110 -21.71 3.24 27.42
N LEU A 111 -22.87 3.84 27.66
CA LEU A 111 -23.01 5.16 28.29
C LEU A 111 -22.38 5.22 29.68
N PHE A 112 -22.17 4.10 30.36
CA PHE A 112 -21.51 4.07 31.68
C PHE A 112 -19.98 4.12 31.57
N LYS A 113 -19.41 3.68 30.44
CA LYS A 113 -17.98 3.87 30.12
C LYS A 113 -17.69 5.29 29.67
N LEU A 114 -18.70 5.96 29.10
CA LEU A 114 -18.62 7.36 28.69
C LEU A 114 -18.85 8.27 29.91
N GLN A 115 -17.81 8.47 30.72
CA GLN A 115 -17.85 9.42 31.84
C GLN A 115 -18.29 10.82 31.36
N PRO A 116 -19.08 11.57 32.17
CA PRO A 116 -19.39 12.95 31.85
C PRO A 116 -18.09 13.76 31.73
N LYS A 117 -17.87 14.39 30.56
CA LYS A 117 -16.70 15.22 30.32
C LYS A 117 -16.78 16.51 31.15
N LYS A 118 -15.62 17.12 31.42
CA LYS A 118 -15.54 18.42 32.11
C LYS A 118 -16.24 19.50 31.27
N PRO A 119 -16.90 20.51 31.88
CA PRO A 119 -17.55 21.59 31.12
C PRO A 119 -16.60 22.36 30.18
N ASN A 120 -15.31 22.44 30.51
CA ASN A 120 -14.29 23.12 29.71
C ASN A 120 -13.60 22.23 28.66
N TRP A 121 -14.05 20.99 28.49
CA TRP A 121 -13.48 20.03 27.53
C TRP A 121 -13.41 20.61 26.12
N ASP A 122 -14.48 21.26 25.68
CA ASP A 122 -14.58 21.77 24.32
C ASP A 122 -13.72 23.03 24.15
N LEU A 123 -13.75 23.92 25.14
CA LEU A 123 -12.87 25.09 25.18
C LEU A 123 -11.39 24.70 25.12
N LYS A 124 -11.01 23.62 25.81
CA LYS A 124 -9.64 23.10 25.76
C LYS A 124 -9.31 22.58 24.37
N ARG A 125 -10.22 21.84 23.72
CA ARG A 125 -10.01 21.32 22.36
C ARG A 125 -9.81 22.44 21.35
N ASP A 126 -10.66 23.46 21.38
CA ASP A 126 -10.58 24.62 20.48
C ASP A 126 -9.32 25.46 20.76
N LEU A 127 -8.93 25.61 22.03
CA LEU A 127 -7.69 26.27 22.41
C LEU A 127 -6.49 25.46 21.92
N ASP A 128 -6.48 24.15 22.11
CA ASP A 128 -5.39 23.25 21.70
C ASP A 128 -5.19 23.36 20.18
N GLU A 129 -6.27 23.38 19.39
CA GLU A 129 -6.19 23.56 17.94
C GLU A 129 -5.55 24.88 17.53
N LYS A 130 -5.97 25.99 18.15
CA LYS A 130 -5.36 27.32 17.92
C LYS A 130 -3.89 27.37 18.36
N MET A 131 -3.57 26.67 19.46
CA MET A 131 -2.22 26.61 20.00
C MET A 131 -1.29 25.71 19.21
N LYS A 132 -1.76 24.77 18.37
CA LYS A 132 -0.89 23.90 17.55
C LYS A 132 0.13 24.69 16.74
N ILE A 133 -0.32 25.69 15.99
CA ILE A 133 0.57 26.48 15.11
C ILE A 133 1.50 27.37 15.93
N VAL A 134 0.98 27.96 17.02
CA VAL A 134 1.78 28.79 17.94
C VAL A 134 2.86 27.94 18.60
N ASN A 135 2.51 26.76 19.12
CA ASN A 135 3.44 25.83 19.76
C ASN A 135 4.59 25.46 18.83
N VAL A 136 4.35 25.17 17.55
CA VAL A 136 5.43 24.91 16.59
C VAL A 136 6.38 26.12 16.48
N ARG A 137 5.84 27.33 16.37
CA ARG A 137 6.66 28.56 16.32
C ARG A 137 7.43 28.79 17.61
N THR A 138 6.79 28.56 18.75
CA THR A 138 7.40 28.68 20.08
C THR A 138 8.52 27.67 20.24
N GLN A 139 8.33 26.41 19.86
CA GLN A 139 9.36 25.37 19.91
C GLN A 139 10.53 25.71 18.97
N ASN A 140 10.26 26.22 17.77
CA ASN A 140 11.31 26.70 16.87
C ASN A 140 12.09 27.89 17.44
N ALA A 141 11.39 28.83 18.11
CA ALA A 141 12.03 29.95 18.79
C ALA A 141 12.89 29.50 19.97
N ILE A 142 12.39 28.56 20.78
CA ILE A 142 13.14 27.93 21.87
C ILE A 142 14.40 27.24 21.30
N ALA A 143 14.27 26.48 20.22
CA ALA A 143 15.41 25.81 19.59
C ALA A 143 16.49 26.81 19.11
N ARG A 144 16.08 27.96 18.53
CA ARG A 144 17.02 29.04 18.17
C ARG A 144 17.71 29.63 19.38
N LEU A 145 16.96 29.97 20.43
CA LEU A 145 17.54 30.51 21.67
C LEU A 145 18.52 29.53 22.33
N VAL A 146 18.20 28.24 22.33
CA VAL A 146 19.10 27.20 22.85
C VAL A 146 20.36 27.10 22.00
N ARG A 147 20.24 27.12 20.67
CA ARG A 147 21.40 27.14 19.76
C ARG A 147 22.30 28.34 20.03
N ASP A 148 21.74 29.54 20.12
CA ASP A 148 22.50 30.77 20.37
C ASP A 148 23.19 30.72 21.73
N ARG A 149 22.52 30.22 22.78
CA ARG A 149 23.13 30.03 24.10
C ARG A 149 24.30 29.06 24.07
N ILE A 150 24.16 27.91 23.39
CA ILE A 150 25.23 26.92 23.28
C ILE A 150 26.40 27.50 22.50
N GLN A 151 26.15 28.19 21.38
CA GLN A 151 27.21 28.82 20.58
C GLN A 151 27.96 29.91 21.36
N ASN A 152 27.25 30.75 22.11
CA ASN A 152 27.87 31.77 22.95
C ASN A 152 28.69 31.12 24.09
N ALA A 153 28.14 30.11 24.78
CA ALA A 153 28.89 29.38 25.79
C ALA A 153 30.15 28.70 25.24
N GLN A 154 30.09 28.14 24.02
CA GLN A 154 31.25 27.58 23.33
C GLN A 154 32.27 28.64 22.91
N ARG A 155 31.83 29.81 22.44
CA ARG A 155 32.72 30.94 22.14
C ARG A 155 33.42 31.44 23.40
N ASP A 156 32.69 31.65 24.48
CA ASP A 156 33.24 32.07 25.76
C ASP A 156 34.25 31.05 26.31
N ALA A 157 33.96 29.75 26.17
CA ALA A 157 34.89 28.68 26.55
C ALA A 157 36.16 28.69 25.68
N LYS A 158 36.03 28.86 24.36
CA LYS A 158 37.17 28.96 23.42
C LYS A 158 38.01 30.21 23.67
N GLU A 159 37.38 31.35 23.93
CA GLU A 159 38.08 32.61 24.26
C GLU A 159 38.85 32.49 25.58
N LYS A 160 38.24 31.89 26.61
CA LYS A 160 38.93 31.58 27.87
C LYS A 160 40.10 30.62 27.67
N ASN A 161 39.93 29.57 26.86
CA ASN A 161 41.00 28.64 26.56
C ASN A 161 42.15 29.29 25.75
N ASN A 162 41.81 30.15 24.78
CA ASN A 162 42.81 30.91 24.01
C ASN A 162 43.55 31.94 24.88
N MET A 163 42.88 32.60 25.83
CA MET A 163 43.54 33.48 26.80
C MET A 163 44.43 32.69 27.78
N ALA A 164 43.98 31.54 28.25
CA ALA A 164 44.78 30.63 29.09
C ALA A 164 45.98 30.02 28.34
N SER A 165 45.92 29.93 27.01
CA SER A 165 47.05 29.49 26.18
C SER A 165 48.05 30.62 25.84
N ALA A 166 47.66 31.89 25.98
CA ALA A 166 48.51 33.06 25.72
C ALA A 166 49.29 33.54 26.96
N GLU A 167 48.73 33.37 28.16
CA GLU A 167 49.44 33.54 29.42
C GLU A 167 50.04 32.18 29.83
N GLY A 168 51.31 31.98 29.49
CA GLY A 168 51.97 30.68 29.64
C GLY A 168 51.89 30.10 31.06
N ASN A 169 51.70 28.77 31.07
CA ASN A 169 52.11 27.79 32.08
C ASN A 169 51.06 27.43 33.16
N VAL A 170 50.56 26.19 33.14
CA VAL A 170 50.95 25.07 34.03
C VAL A 170 49.87 23.97 33.98
N ASP A 171 50.35 22.73 33.95
CA ASP A 171 49.68 21.44 34.08
C ASP A 171 48.35 21.42 34.85
N GLY A 172 47.35 20.76 34.26
CA GLY A 172 46.09 20.45 34.93
C GLY A 172 45.30 19.41 34.15
N ASP A 173 45.56 18.14 34.45
CA ASP A 173 44.72 16.99 34.12
C ASP A 173 43.25 17.29 34.45
N GLY A 174 42.51 17.64 33.42
CA GLY A 174 41.06 17.70 33.44
C GLY A 174 40.62 17.17 32.10
N GLN A 175 40.43 15.85 32.01
CA GLN A 175 39.63 15.25 30.94
C GLN A 175 38.23 15.90 31.00
N GLU A 176 38.08 17.04 30.32
CA GLU A 176 36.80 17.59 29.97
C GLU A 176 36.28 16.69 28.85
N VAL A 177 35.59 15.62 29.24
CA VAL A 177 34.85 14.75 28.32
C VAL A 177 33.59 15.48 27.86
N GLY A 178 33.78 16.66 27.26
CA GLY A 178 32.78 17.34 26.47
C GLY A 178 32.83 16.75 25.07
N ILE A 179 32.05 15.69 24.83
CA ILE A 179 31.83 15.21 23.47
C ILE A 179 31.21 16.37 22.70
N ASP A 180 32.01 16.99 21.82
CA ASP A 180 31.58 18.07 20.96
C ASP A 180 30.35 17.61 20.17
N GLY A 181 29.20 18.27 20.39
CA GLY A 181 27.96 17.92 19.69
C GLY A 181 28.10 17.99 18.16
N GLY A 182 29.06 18.78 17.64
CA GLY A 182 29.43 18.79 16.23
C GLY A 182 30.06 17.48 15.75
N ALA A 183 30.96 16.90 16.54
CA ALA A 183 31.58 15.60 16.24
C ALA A 183 30.55 14.46 16.29
N LEU A 184 29.54 14.56 17.17
CA LEU A 184 28.45 13.60 17.23
C LEU A 184 27.55 13.67 15.99
N ILE A 185 27.24 14.87 15.50
CA ILE A 185 26.44 15.06 14.27
C ILE A 185 27.21 14.59 13.05
N GLU A 186 28.50 14.90 12.96
CA GLU A 186 29.38 14.42 11.88
C GLU A 186 29.50 12.89 11.90
N GLY A 187 29.61 12.30 13.10
CA GLY A 187 29.59 10.85 13.29
C GLY A 187 28.27 10.19 12.86
N ILE A 188 27.12 10.85 13.11
CA ILE A 188 25.80 10.36 12.66
C ILE A 188 25.71 10.39 11.13
N HIS A 189 26.13 11.47 10.48
CA HIS A 189 26.11 11.54 9.01
C HIS A 189 27.07 10.54 8.36
N LEU A 190 28.23 10.27 8.97
CA LEU A 190 29.13 9.21 8.49
C LEU A 190 28.46 7.83 8.58
N LYS A 191 27.83 7.55 9.72
CA LYS A 191 27.16 6.27 9.96
C LYS A 191 25.97 6.04 9.02
N GLU A 192 25.17 7.07 8.76
CA GLU A 192 24.04 7.00 7.81
C GLU A 192 24.54 6.71 6.38
N ARG A 193 25.68 7.28 6.00
CA ARG A 193 26.31 7.01 4.70
C ARG A 193 26.84 5.58 4.59
N ASP A 194 27.52 5.10 5.63
CA ASP A 194 28.09 3.76 5.66
C ASP A 194 26.99 2.68 5.64
N GLU A 195 25.90 2.86 6.40
CA GLU A 195 24.73 1.96 6.39
C GLU A 195 24.06 1.91 4.99
N ALA A 196 23.95 3.05 4.30
CA ALA A 196 23.39 3.08 2.96
C ALA A 196 24.28 2.36 1.92
N GLU A 197 25.61 2.43 2.07
CA GLU A 197 26.55 1.70 1.22
C GLU A 197 26.53 0.18 1.53
N GLU A 198 26.34 -0.20 2.79
CA GLU A 198 26.17 -1.61 3.19
C GLU A 198 24.87 -2.21 2.64
N GLU A 199 23.72 -1.54 2.78
CA GLU A 199 22.46 -2.00 2.18
C GLU A 199 22.56 -2.18 0.65
N ARG A 200 23.31 -1.29 -0.01
CA ARG A 200 23.51 -1.37 -1.46
C ARG A 200 24.34 -2.60 -1.84
N ARG A 201 25.37 -2.90 -1.05
CA ARG A 201 26.20 -4.10 -1.20
C ARG A 201 25.43 -5.38 -0.88
N GLU A 202 24.53 -5.33 0.11
CA GLU A 202 23.68 -6.47 0.48
C GLU A 202 22.66 -6.80 -0.62
N ARG A 203 22.00 -5.79 -1.21
CA ARG A 203 21.14 -5.99 -2.39
C ARG A 203 21.88 -6.53 -3.62
N GLU A 204 23.15 -6.15 -3.81
CA GLU A 204 23.97 -6.70 -4.89
C GLU A 204 24.31 -8.18 -4.63
N ARG A 205 24.60 -8.56 -3.38
CA ARG A 205 24.81 -9.97 -3.00
C ARG A 205 23.55 -10.82 -3.12
N GLU A 206 22.40 -10.34 -2.66
CA GLU A 206 21.12 -11.06 -2.82
C GLU A 206 20.79 -11.32 -4.30
N ARG A 207 21.08 -10.35 -5.18
CA ARG A 207 20.91 -10.53 -6.63
C ARG A 207 21.89 -11.53 -7.23
N GLU A 208 23.13 -11.56 -6.79
CA GLU A 208 24.11 -12.56 -7.22
C GLU A 208 23.71 -13.97 -6.75
N GLU A 209 23.28 -14.10 -5.49
CA GLU A 209 22.78 -15.37 -4.93
C GLU A 209 21.53 -15.89 -5.66
N ASP A 210 20.58 -15.01 -6.01
CA ASP A 210 19.41 -15.36 -6.81
C ASP A 210 19.78 -15.82 -8.24
N THR A 211 20.85 -15.27 -8.82
CA THR A 211 21.35 -15.72 -10.13
C THR A 211 22.18 -17.01 -10.09
N GLU A 212 22.74 -17.36 -8.94
CA GLU A 212 23.54 -18.58 -8.77
C GLU A 212 22.67 -19.80 -8.36
N MET A 213 21.47 -19.56 -7.84
CA MET A 213 20.52 -20.58 -7.37
C MET A 213 19.41 -20.95 -8.37
N GLY A 214 19.33 -20.28 -9.54
CA GLY A 214 18.37 -20.56 -10.62
C GLY A 214 18.98 -21.30 -11.80
#